data_AF-A0A937W1T2-F1
#
_entry.id   AF-A0A937W1T2-F1
#
_cell.length_a   1.000
_cell.length_b   1.000
_cell.length_c   1.000
_cell.angle_alpha   90.00
_cell.angle_beta   90.00
_cell.angle_gamma   90.00
#
_symmetry.space_group_name_H-M   'P 1'
#
loop_
_entity.id
_entity.type
_entity.pdbx_description
1 polymer ?
#
loop_
_entity_poly.entity_id
_entity_poly.type
_entity_poly.pdbx_seq_one_letter_code
_entity_poly.pdbx_strand_id
1 'polypeptide(L)'
;MKANPGGDIPPHAVIGRDRRIADLWRTFERQSLLLTAERRMGKTSILRKMAAEAPDGIQVVFHELEHINTPLEFVQVVFDDVRTH
;
A
#
# COMPACT_ATOMS: atom_id res chain seq x y z
N MET A 1 -13.14 -22.39 5.92
CA MET A 1 -12.73 -21.01 5.55
C MET A 1 -13.20 -20.74 4.13
N LYS A 2 -14.02 -19.71 3.88
CA LYS A 2 -14.49 -19.37 2.53
C LYS A 2 -13.54 -18.34 1.92
N ALA A 3 -13.04 -18.61 0.71
CA ALA A 3 -12.15 -17.68 0.02
C ALA A 3 -12.90 -16.39 -0.37
N ASN A 4 -12.25 -15.24 -0.23
CA ASN A 4 -12.78 -13.97 -0.71
C ASN A 4 -12.78 -13.96 -2.27
N PRO A 5 -13.91 -13.68 -2.94
CA PRO A 5 -14.01 -13.67 -4.40
C PRO A 5 -13.25 -12.53 -5.10
N GLY A 6 -12.51 -11.71 -4.34
CA GLY A 6 -11.64 -10.66 -4.87
C GLY A 6 -12.11 -9.23 -4.58
N GLY A 7 -12.93 -9.03 -3.54
CA GLY A 7 -13.25 -7.71 -3.01
C GLY A 7 -12.20 -7.21 -2.02
N ASP A 8 -12.35 -5.97 -1.56
CA ASP A 8 -11.50 -5.44 -0.50
C ASP A 8 -11.71 -6.20 0.82
N ILE A 9 -10.61 -6.39 1.54
CA ILE A 9 -10.60 -6.98 2.87
C ILE A 9 -9.87 -6.06 3.83
N PRO A 10 -10.31 -5.97 5.09
CA PRO A 10 -9.61 -5.17 6.08
C PRO A 10 -8.21 -5.76 6.37
N PRO A 11 -7.23 -4.93 6.75
CA PRO A 11 -5.86 -5.36 7.04
C PRO A 11 -5.75 -6.60 7.94
N HIS A 12 -6.52 -6.64 9.04
CA HIS A 12 -6.51 -7.76 9.98
C HIS A 12 -6.98 -9.10 9.38
N ALA A 13 -7.72 -9.07 8.26
CA ALA A 13 -8.18 -10.27 7.56
C ALA A 13 -7.16 -10.78 6.50
N VAL A 14 -6.04 -10.07 6.31
CA VAL A 14 -4.94 -10.53 5.45
C VAL A 14 -4.05 -11.48 6.27
N ILE A 15 -4.29 -12.79 6.07
CA ILE A 15 -3.64 -13.87 6.83
C ILE A 15 -2.44 -14.44 6.04
N GLY A 16 -1.37 -14.81 6.75
CA GLY A 16 -0.23 -15.53 6.17
C GLY A 16 0.72 -14.67 5.32
N ARG A 17 0.65 -13.34 5.46
CA ARG A 17 1.49 -12.39 4.71
C ARG A 17 2.47 -11.59 5.56
N ASP A 18 2.48 -11.80 6.88
CA ASP A 18 3.23 -10.96 7.83
C ASP A 18 4.73 -11.02 7.58
N ARG A 19 5.29 -12.22 7.35
CA ARG A 19 6.72 -12.37 7.00
C ARG A 19 7.08 -11.58 5.73
N ARG A 20 6.25 -11.70 4.68
CA ARG A 20 6.47 -11.00 3.41
C ARG A 20 6.38 -9.48 3.60
N ILE A 21 5.43 -9.00 4.40
CA ILE A 21 5.30 -7.58 4.75
C ILE A 21 6.56 -7.09 5.46
N ALA A 22 7.08 -7.85 6.43
CA ALA A 22 8.32 -7.50 7.13
C ALA A 22 9.56 -7.50 6.19
N ASP A 23 9.62 -8.39 5.21
CA ASP A 23 10.67 -8.36 4.17
C ASP A 23 10.53 -7.12 3.25
N LEU A 24 9.31 -6.74 2.90
CA LEU A 24 9.04 -5.54 2.11
C LEU A 24 9.46 -4.28 2.85
N TRP A 25 9.10 -4.12 4.14
CA TRP A 25 9.52 -2.96 4.94
C TRP A 25 11.04 -2.81 5.01
N ARG A 26 11.77 -3.90 5.30
CA ARG A 26 13.24 -3.90 5.32
C ARG A 26 13.86 -3.52 3.98
N THR A 27 13.20 -3.87 2.88
CA THR A 27 13.67 -3.50 1.55
C THR A 27 13.37 -2.02 1.28
N PHE A 28 12.17 -1.56 1.67
CA PHE A 28 11.71 -0.18 1.51
C PHE A 28 12.58 0.84 2.23
N GLU A 29 13.16 0.48 3.38
CA GLU A 29 14.14 1.30 4.10
C GLU A 29 15.34 1.74 3.24
N ARG A 30 15.66 1.02 2.17
CA ARG A 30 16.85 1.25 1.34
C ARG A 30 16.53 1.64 -0.10
N GLN A 31 15.35 1.29 -0.60
CA GLN A 31 14.99 1.46 -2.01
C GLN A 31 13.48 1.45 -2.24
N SER A 32 13.05 1.97 -3.39
CA SER A 32 11.67 1.88 -3.84
C SER A 32 11.25 0.43 -4.15
N LEU A 33 9.97 0.13 -3.97
CA LEU A 33 9.38 -1.17 -4.26
C LEU A 33 8.44 -1.11 -5.46
N LEU A 34 8.52 -2.12 -6.34
CA LEU A 34 7.55 -2.35 -7.40
C LEU A 34 6.95 -3.76 -7.24
N LEU A 35 5.66 -3.84 -6.96
CA LEU A 35 4.95 -5.12 -6.82
C LEU A 35 4.25 -5.49 -8.12
N THR A 36 4.83 -6.41 -8.89
CA THR A 36 4.23 -6.96 -10.10
C THR A 36 3.59 -8.33 -9.81
N ALA A 37 2.35 -8.53 -10.27
CA ALA A 37 1.65 -9.81 -10.31
C ALA A 37 0.33 -9.63 -11.09
N GLU A 38 -0.37 -10.71 -11.39
CA GLU A 38 -1.70 -10.68 -11.99
C GLU A 38 -2.75 -9.98 -11.10
N ARG A 39 -3.88 -9.59 -11.70
CA ARG A 39 -5.02 -9.02 -10.96
C ARG A 39 -5.51 -10.04 -9.91
N ARG A 40 -5.98 -9.53 -8.77
CA ARG A 40 -6.55 -10.31 -7.64
C ARG A 40 -5.56 -11.21 -6.88
N MET A 41 -4.25 -11.03 -7.05
CA MET A 41 -3.22 -11.71 -6.23
C MET A 41 -3.01 -11.10 -4.83
N GLY A 42 -3.84 -10.13 -4.42
CA GLY A 42 -3.78 -9.52 -3.08
C GLY A 42 -2.68 -8.47 -2.88
N LYS A 43 -2.12 -7.92 -3.96
CA LYS A 43 -1.09 -6.85 -3.89
C LYS A 43 -1.60 -5.60 -3.16
N THR A 44 -2.77 -5.10 -3.55
CA THR A 44 -3.42 -3.95 -2.91
C THR A 44 -3.69 -4.21 -1.43
N SER A 45 -4.16 -5.41 -1.08
CA SER A 45 -4.41 -5.78 0.33
C SER A 45 -3.13 -5.80 1.16
N ILE A 46 -2.00 -6.23 0.59
CA ILE A 46 -0.69 -6.17 1.26
C ILE A 46 -0.29 -4.70 1.49
N LEU A 47 -0.38 -3.84 0.47
CA LEU A 47 -0.02 -2.42 0.61
C LEU A 47 -0.91 -1.69 1.63
N ARG A 48 -2.21 -1.97 1.64
CA ARG A 48 -3.15 -1.43 2.64
C ARG A 48 -2.82 -1.91 4.05
N LYS A 49 -2.42 -3.18 4.22
CA LYS A 49 -1.96 -3.69 5.53
C LYS A 49 -0.65 -3.04 5.97
N MET A 50 0.31 -2.88 5.05
CA MET A 50 1.54 -2.13 5.32
C MET A 50 1.21 -0.72 5.82
N ALA A 51 0.34 0.01 5.12
CA ALA A 51 -0.05 1.35 5.53
C ALA A 51 -0.73 1.41 6.92
N ALA A 52 -1.60 0.45 7.22
CA ALA A 52 -2.30 0.39 8.51
C ALA A 52 -1.41 -0.03 9.68
N GLU A 53 -0.35 -0.80 9.41
CA GLU A 53 0.59 -1.35 10.40
C GLU A 53 2.00 -0.77 10.17
N ALA A 54 2.07 0.51 9.82
CA ALA A 54 3.32 1.19 9.56
C ALA A 54 4.19 1.23 10.84
N PRO A 55 5.51 0.99 10.74
CA PRO A 55 6.42 1.17 11.87
C PRO A 55 6.39 2.61 12.41
N ASP A 56 6.67 2.75 13.71
CA ASP A 56 6.76 4.06 14.35
C ASP A 56 7.76 4.99 13.63
N GLY A 57 7.40 6.27 13.54
CA GLY A 57 8.21 7.28 12.86
C GLY A 57 8.07 7.29 11.34
N ILE A 58 7.28 6.38 10.74
CA ILE A 58 6.93 6.40 9.32
C ILE A 58 5.52 6.96 9.15
N GLN A 59 5.42 8.11 8.49
CA GLN A 59 4.15 8.61 8.01
C GLN A 59 3.85 8.01 6.64
N VAL A 60 2.71 7.33 6.51
CA VAL A 60 2.30 6.69 5.26
C VAL A 60 1.23 7.53 4.56
N VAL A 61 1.45 7.77 3.27
CA VAL A 61 0.45 8.31 2.34
C VAL A 61 0.10 7.22 1.34
N PHE A 62 -1.19 7.04 1.06
CA PHE A 62 -1.67 6.00 0.15
C PHE A 62 -2.68 6.59 -0.82
N HIS A 63 -2.36 6.50 -2.12
CA HIS A 63 -3.22 7.01 -3.19
C HIS A 63 -3.52 5.94 -4.23
N GLU A 64 -4.77 5.91 -4.67
CA GLU A 64 -5.19 5.21 -5.86
C GLU A 64 -5.03 6.14 -7.06
N LEU A 65 -4.08 5.84 -7.94
CA LEU A 65 -3.71 6.72 -9.04
C LEU A 65 -4.61 6.56 -10.28
N GLU A 66 -5.61 5.65 -10.26
CA GLU A 66 -6.49 5.38 -11.41
C GLU A 66 -7.31 6.60 -11.86
N HIS A 67 -7.50 7.58 -10.96
CA HIS A 67 -8.23 8.82 -11.23
C HIS A 67 -7.35 10.02 -11.59
N ILE A 68 -6.02 9.86 -11.54
CA ILE A 68 -5.07 10.95 -11.83
C ILE A 68 -4.71 10.92 -13.31
N ASN A 69 -4.96 12.03 -14.00
CA ASN A 69 -4.87 12.11 -15.45
C ASN A 69 -3.64 12.89 -15.94
N THR A 70 -3.02 13.68 -15.05
CA THR A 70 -1.84 14.47 -15.41
C THR A 70 -0.73 14.40 -14.35
N PRO A 71 0.54 14.61 -14.75
CA PRO A 71 1.64 14.70 -13.79
C PRO A 71 1.46 15.84 -12.78
N LEU A 72 0.83 16.96 -13.19
CA LEU A 72 0.60 18.09 -12.29
C LEU A 72 -0.43 17.75 -11.20
N GLU A 73 -1.50 17.04 -11.55
CA GLU A 73 -2.46 16.52 -10.57
C GLU A 73 -1.76 15.61 -9.54
N PHE A 74 -0.88 14.71 -9.99
CA PHE A 74 -0.11 13.86 -9.08
C PHE A 74 0.74 14.67 -8.10
N VAL A 75 1.47 15.68 -8.60
CA VAL A 75 2.31 16.55 -7.76
C VAL A 75 1.45 17.29 -6.73
N GLN A 76 0.28 17.80 -7.14
CA GLN A 76 -0.62 18.50 -6.23
C GLN A 76 -1.13 17.59 -5.11
N VAL A 77 -1.53 16.35 -5.45
CA VAL A 77 -1.99 15.36 -4.47
C VAL A 77 -0.92 15.08 -3.42
N VAL A 78 0.31 14.79 -3.86
CA VAL A 78 1.44 14.51 -2.95
C VAL A 78 1.78 15.74 -2.10
N PHE A 79 1.74 16.94 -2.68
CA PHE A 79 2.00 18.18 -1.93
C PHE A 79 0.98 18.41 -0.82
N ASP A 80 -0.30 18.17 -1.09
CA ASP A 80 -1.36 18.34 -0.09
C ASP A 80 -1.27 17.34 1.06
N ASP A 81 -0.83 16.10 0.80
CA ASP A 81 -0.61 15.13 1.89
C ASP A 81 0.41 15.64 2.91
N VAL A 82 1.50 16.22 2.42
CA VAL A 82 2.63 16.65 3.25
C VAL A 82 2.35 18.00 3.90
N ARG A 83 1.64 18.92 3.23
CA ARG A 83 1.31 20.26 3.76
C ARG A 83 0.38 20.23 4.98
N THR A 84 -0.46 19.20 5.07
CA THR A 84 -1.51 19.11 6.09
C THR A 84 -1.00 18.58 7.45
N HIS A 85 0.32 18.36 7.57
CA HIS A 85 1.03 17.86 8.74
C HIS A 85 2.18 18.81 9.13
#